data_AF-A0A3D1G5C1-F1
#
_entry.id   AF-A0A3D1G5C1-F1
#
_cell.length_a   1.000
_cell.length_b   1.000
_cell.length_c   1.000
_cell.angle_alpha   90.00
_cell.angle_beta   90.00
_cell.angle_gamma   90.00
#
_symmetry.space_group_name_H-M   'P 1'
#
loop_
_entity.id
_entity.type
_entity.pdbx_description
1 polymer ?
#
loop_
_entity_poly.entity_id
_entity_poly.type
_entity_poly.pdbx_seq_one_letter_code
_entity_poly.pdbx_strand_id
1 'polypeptide(L)' 'LDIHLFGNDDEMLVMARLDNLGKGASGAAVQNLNIALGLDEHAGLGP' A
#
# COMPACT_ATOMS: atom_id res chain seq x y z
N LEU A 1 0.95 6.97 -0.72
CA LEU A 1 2.13 6.08 -0.91
C LEU A 1 3.20 6.94 -1.55
N ASP A 2 4.33 7.11 -0.88
CA ASP A 2 5.43 7.89 -1.43
C ASP A 2 6.55 6.94 -1.82
N ILE A 3 6.95 6.97 -3.09
CA ILE A 3 8.06 6.17 -3.62
C ILE A 3 9.20 7.12 -3.98
N HIS A 4 10.39 6.80 -3.50
CA HIS A 4 11.61 7.52 -3.79
C HIS A 4 12.64 6.58 -4.42
N LEU A 5 13.31 7.08 -5.46
CA LEU A 5 14.33 6.34 -6.21
C LEU A 5 15.66 7.08 -6.10
N PHE A 6 16.71 6.35 -5.77
CA PHE A 6 18.09 6.84 -5.73
C PHE A 6 18.97 5.81 -6.41
N GLY A 7 19.90 6.21 -7.27
CA GLY A 7 20.74 5.24 -7.96
C GLY A 7 21.94 5.85 -8.67
N ASN A 8 22.84 4.96 -9.08
CA ASN A 8 24.00 5.22 -9.92
C ASN A 8 24.08 4.14 -11.01
N ASP A 9 25.19 4.07 -11.74
CA ASP A 9 25.35 3.14 -12.87
C ASP A 9 25.38 1.66 -12.45
N ASP A 10 25.69 1.36 -11.19
CA ASP A 10 25.85 0.00 -10.67
C ASP A 10 24.63 -0.48 -9.86
N GLU A 11 23.95 0.44 -9.16
CA GLU A 11 22.92 0.11 -8.17
C GLU A 11 21.72 1.06 -8.17
N MET A 12 20.57 0.53 -7.78
CA MET A 12 19.34 1.30 -7.57
C MET A 12 18.74 0.98 -6.20
N LEU A 13 18.51 2.02 -5.40
CA LEU A 13 17.79 1.98 -4.14
C LEU A 13 16.35 2.46 -4.36
N VAL A 14 15.39 1.57 -4.04
CA VAL A 14 13.96 1.87 -4.03
C VAL A 14 13.50 1.99 -2.58
N MET A 15 12.93 3.14 -2.20
CA MET A 15 12.33 3.35 -0.89
C MET A 15 10.84 3.65 -1.01
N ALA A 16 10.04 3.02 -0.15
CA ALA A 16 8.61 3.27 -0.06
C ALA A 16 8.24 3.70 1.37
N ARG A 17 7.53 4.82 1.50
CA ARG A 17 6.93 5.28 2.75
C ARG A 17 5.44 4.96 2.75
N LEU A 18 4.99 4.24 3.77
CA LEU A 18 3.59 3.92 3.99
C LEU A 18 3.20 4.03 5.47
N ASP A 19 1.90 4.23 5.72
CA ASP A 19 1.30 4.10 7.04
C ASP A 19 1.21 2.60 7.39
N ASN A 20 1.95 2.20 8.42
CA ASN A 20 2.05 0.81 8.86
C ASN A 20 0.79 0.30 9.57
N LEU A 21 -0.07 1.17 10.10
CA LEU A 21 -1.34 0.80 10.72
C LEU A 21 -2.51 0.87 9.74
N GLY A 22 -2.43 1.74 8.73
CA GLY A 22 -3.37 1.80 7.60
C GLY A 22 -3.11 0.70 6.58
N LYS A 23 -2.32 0.98 5.54
CA LYS A 23 -2.02 0.02 4.45
C LYS A 23 -1.12 -1.15 4.90
N GLY A 24 -0.33 -0.98 5.96
CA GLY A 24 0.55 -2.04 6.48
C GLY A 24 -0.13 -3.10 7.35
N ALA A 25 -1.37 -2.88 7.79
CA ALA A 25 -2.08 -3.80 8.67
C ALA A 25 -3.59 -3.89 8.35
N SER A 26 -4.44 -3.12 9.04
CA SER A 26 -5.89 -3.30 9.00
C SER A 26 -6.51 -2.91 7.65
N GLY A 27 -5.96 -1.91 6.96
CA GLY A 27 -6.43 -1.48 5.65
C GLY A 27 -6.23 -2.55 4.57
N ALA A 28 -5.12 -3.29 4.60
CA ALA A 28 -4.91 -4.42 3.69
C ALA A 28 -5.89 -5.58 4.00
N ALA A 29 -6.17 -5.84 5.28
CA ALA A 29 -7.13 -6.86 5.67
C ALA A 29 -8.55 -6.52 5.22
N VAL A 30 -8.99 -5.27 5.38
CA VAL A 30 -10.31 -4.79 4.92
C VAL A 30 -10.39 -4.78 3.40
N GLN A 31 -9.34 -4.34 2.69
CA GLN A 31 -9.32 -4.39 1.22
C GLN A 31 -9.50 -5.82 0.68
N ASN A 32 -8.79 -6.79 1.28
CA ASN A 32 -8.92 -8.20 0.92
C ASN A 32 -10.32 -8.75 1.23
N LEU A 33 -10.91 -8.34 2.36
CA LEU A 33 -12.26 -8.74 2.73
C LEU A 33 -13.29 -8.19 1.73
N ASN A 34 -13.17 -6.93 1.33
CA ASN A 34 -14.05 -6.31 0.33
C ASN A 34 -14.01 -7.10 -0.98
N ILE A 35 -12.81 -7.44 -1.47
CA ILE A 35 -12.63 -8.27 -2.67
C ILE A 35 -13.29 -9.65 -2.50
N ALA A 36 -13.05 -10.33 -1.37
CA ALA A 36 -13.62 -11.64 -1.10
C ALA A 36 -15.16 -11.63 -1.05
N LEU A 37 -15.76 -10.50 -0.67
CA LEU A 37 -17.20 -10.30 -0.62
C LEU A 37 -17.79 -9.72 -1.92
N GLY A 38 -16.98 -9.44 -2.95
CA GLY A 38 -17.42 -8.83 -4.20
C GLY A 38 -17.85 -7.38 -4.07
N LEU A 39 -17.36 -6.68 -3.04
CA LEU A 39 -17.61 -5.26 -2.81
C LEU A 39 -16.56 -4.39 -3.52
N ASP A 40 -16.80 -3.09 -3.57
CA ASP A 40 -15.77 -2.11 -3.95
C ASP A 40 -14.56 -2.27 -3.00
N GLU A 41 -13.36 -2.49 -3.56
CA GLU A 41 -12.16 -2.75 -2.78
C GLU A 41 -11.81 -1.58 -1.83
N HIS A 42 -12.24 -0.36 -2.15
CA HIS A 42 -12.01 0.85 -1.35
C HIS A 42 -13.14 1.14 -0.35
N ALA A 43 -14.18 0.31 -0.28
CA ALA A 43 -15.26 0.51 0.67
C ALA A 43 -14.74 0.54 2.12
N GLY A 44 -14.99 1.64 2.83
CA GLY A 44 -14.56 1.82 4.22
C GLY A 44 -13.07 2.10 4.42
N LEU A 45 -12.30 2.29 3.35
CA LEU A 45 -10.91 2.73 3.41
C LEU A 45 -10.83 4.24 3.17
N GLY A 46 -9.98 4.92 3.94
CA GLY A 46 -9.68 6.34 3.71
C GLY A 46 -8.95 6.57 2.37
N PRO A 47 -8.81 7.84 1.94
CA PRO A 47 -8.09 8.20 0.73
C PRO A 47 -6.61 7.77 0.74
#